data_AF-A0A3R7XNQ6-F1
#
_entry.id   AF-A0A3R7XNQ6-F1
#
_cell.length_a   1.000
_cell.length_b   1.000
_cell.length_c   1.000
_cell.angle_alpha   90.00
_cell.angle_beta   90.00
_cell.angle_gamma   90.00
#
_symmetry.space_group_name_H-M   'P 1'
#
loop_
_entity.id
_entity.type
_entity.pdbx_description
1 polymer ?
#
loop_
_entity_poly.entity_id
_entity_poly.type
_entity_poly.pdbx_seq_one_letter_code
_entity_poly.pdbx_strand_id
1 'polypeptide(L)'
;MGAKQSRVAMSEPVSELRPEEVYEEETRASIRLTPALIDQINGTHAASNAAKQTAVGLNPQQHAVMKKQLQMAYAKGADDYRKKVAVELQQEKQAAIGAPSLAQQAQLAKEQEERENQRVEQLVVEINKKKFRAPLRDVQCSPEREACLQCYRDKQSDVLKCKEVADAFVRCARQNTEKFIGEN
;
A
#
# COMPACT_ATOMS: atom_id res chain seq x y z
N MET A 1 -7.18 -4.83 31.83
CA MET A 1 -7.62 -6.09 31.17
C MET A 1 -8.32 -5.72 29.87
N GLY A 2 -7.76 -6.10 28.71
CA GLY A 2 -8.48 -6.07 27.43
C GLY A 2 -7.90 -5.16 26.34
N ALA A 3 -6.65 -5.42 25.93
CA ALA A 3 -6.12 -4.94 24.65
C ALA A 3 -6.88 -5.60 23.50
N LYS A 4 -7.41 -4.82 22.56
CA LYS A 4 -7.86 -5.32 21.24
C LYS A 4 -6.87 -4.79 20.20
N GLN A 5 -5.87 -5.60 19.90
CA GLN A 5 -5.02 -5.40 18.72
C GLN A 5 -5.86 -5.77 17.49
N SER A 6 -6.22 -4.78 16.68
CA SER A 6 -6.72 -5.01 15.32
C SER A 6 -5.52 -5.31 14.43
N ARG A 7 -5.19 -6.59 14.24
CA ARG A 7 -4.15 -7.02 13.31
C ARG A 7 -4.78 -7.17 11.93
N VAL A 8 -4.60 -6.17 11.08
CA VAL A 8 -4.84 -6.30 9.64
C VAL A 8 -3.79 -7.27 9.11
N ALA A 9 -4.21 -8.48 8.74
CA ALA A 9 -3.36 -9.41 8.00
C ALA A 9 -3.34 -8.96 6.54
N MET A 10 -2.29 -8.25 6.15
CA MET A 10 -1.96 -8.05 4.74
C MET A 10 -1.37 -9.36 4.24
N SER A 11 -2.11 -10.12 3.43
CA SER A 11 -1.52 -11.16 2.59
C SER A 11 -0.73 -10.44 1.49
N GLU A 12 0.60 -10.48 1.57
CA GLU A 12 1.48 -10.06 0.48
C GLU A 12 1.14 -10.86 -0.80
N PRO A 13 0.97 -10.21 -1.96
CA PRO A 13 1.17 -10.91 -3.22
C PRO A 13 2.68 -11.07 -3.40
N VAL A 14 3.16 -12.32 -3.28
CA VAL A 14 4.50 -12.69 -3.73
C VAL A 14 4.51 -12.51 -5.25
N SER A 15 5.05 -11.37 -5.69
CA SER A 15 5.51 -11.15 -7.05
C SER A 15 6.78 -12.00 -7.27
N GLU A 16 6.61 -13.26 -7.65
CA GLU A 16 7.65 -14.03 -8.31
C GLU A 16 7.24 -14.26 -9.77
N LEU A 17 7.87 -13.48 -10.65
CA LEU A 17 7.91 -13.70 -12.08
C LEU A 17 8.63 -15.03 -12.35
N ARG A 18 7.92 -16.02 -12.92
CA ARG A 18 8.54 -17.14 -13.62
C ARG A 18 7.91 -17.36 -15.01
N PRO A 19 8.69 -17.88 -15.97
CA PRO A 19 8.48 -17.68 -17.40
C PRO A 19 7.33 -18.52 -17.95
N GLU A 20 6.75 -18.03 -19.04
CA GLU A 20 5.77 -18.71 -19.88
C GLU A 20 6.20 -20.15 -20.21
N GLU A 21 5.42 -21.10 -19.70
CA GLU A 21 5.36 -22.45 -20.27
C GLU A 21 3.92 -22.68 -20.69
N VAL A 22 3.73 -22.73 -22.01
CA VAL A 22 2.48 -23.10 -22.67
C VAL A 22 2.23 -24.58 -22.39
N TYR A 23 1.41 -24.86 -21.39
CA TYR A 23 0.86 -26.19 -21.16
C TYR A 23 -0.57 -26.21 -21.72
N GLU A 24 -0.75 -26.81 -22.90
CA GLU A 24 -2.06 -27.35 -23.30
C GLU A 24 -2.36 -28.57 -22.41
N GLU A 25 -2.70 -28.33 -21.15
CA GLU A 25 -3.31 -29.36 -20.30
C GLU A 25 -4.82 -29.31 -20.50
N GLU A 26 -5.38 -30.29 -21.21
CA GLU A 26 -6.82 -30.55 -21.22
C GLU A 26 -7.28 -30.71 -19.76
N THR A 27 -8.00 -29.71 -19.27
CA THR A 27 -8.58 -29.71 -17.92
C THR A 27 -9.66 -30.80 -17.83
N ARG A 28 -9.27 -32.02 -17.48
CA ARG A 28 -10.21 -33.11 -17.17
C ARG A 28 -10.80 -32.91 -15.78
N ALA A 29 -11.95 -32.24 -15.73
CA ALA A 29 -12.80 -32.23 -14.56
C ALA A 29 -13.57 -33.56 -14.46
N SER A 30 -13.42 -34.28 -13.34
CA SER A 30 -14.32 -35.41 -13.01
C SER A 30 -15.29 -34.96 -11.91
N ILE A 31 -16.57 -34.96 -12.24
CA ILE A 31 -17.64 -34.61 -11.28
C ILE A 31 -18.06 -35.90 -10.58
N ARG A 32 -17.80 -36.00 -9.27
CA ARG A 32 -18.36 -37.08 -8.45
C ARG A 32 -19.80 -36.72 -8.08
N LEU A 33 -20.75 -37.43 -8.66
CA LEU A 33 -22.17 -37.27 -8.33
C LEU A 33 -22.42 -37.80 -6.91
N THR A 34 -23.02 -36.99 -6.06
CA THR A 34 -23.47 -37.43 -4.73
C THR A 34 -24.75 -38.25 -4.86
N PRO A 35 -25.03 -39.21 -3.95
CA PRO A 35 -26.27 -39.98 -3.98
C PRO A 35 -27.54 -39.11 -4.02
N ALA A 36 -27.54 -37.98 -3.32
CA ALA A 36 -28.64 -37.02 -3.35
C ALA A 36 -28.86 -36.37 -4.73
N LEU A 37 -27.78 -36.11 -5.48
CA LEU A 37 -27.87 -35.58 -6.83
C LEU A 37 -28.34 -36.66 -7.83
N ILE A 38 -27.97 -37.91 -7.61
CA ILE A 38 -28.45 -39.06 -8.39
C ILE A 38 -29.96 -39.25 -8.20
N ASP A 39 -30.44 -39.16 -6.96
CA ASP A 39 -31.87 -39.24 -6.64
C ASP A 39 -32.65 -38.06 -7.23
N GLN A 40 -32.06 -36.86 -7.27
CA GLN A 40 -32.64 -35.72 -7.98
C GLN A 40 -32.72 -35.95 -9.49
N ILE A 41 -31.66 -36.46 -10.13
CA ILE A 41 -31.67 -36.74 -11.57
C ILE A 41 -32.73 -37.80 -11.89
N ASN A 42 -32.81 -38.88 -11.12
CA ASN A 42 -33.81 -39.92 -11.32
C ASN A 42 -35.24 -39.44 -11.00
N GLY A 43 -35.41 -38.58 -10.00
CA GLY A 43 -36.68 -37.94 -9.66
C GLY A 43 -37.15 -36.91 -10.69
N THR A 44 -36.21 -36.21 -11.36
CA THR A 44 -36.54 -35.24 -12.41
C THR A 44 -37.09 -35.90 -13.68
N HIS A 45 -36.84 -37.19 -13.92
CA HIS A 45 -37.49 -37.91 -15.02
C HIS A 45 -38.99 -38.14 -14.77
N ALA A 46 -39.41 -38.31 -13.52
CA ALA A 46 -40.84 -38.42 -13.16
C ALA A 46 -41.56 -37.08 -13.32
N ALA A 47 -40.94 -35.98 -12.88
CA ALA A 47 -41.47 -34.62 -13.10
C ALA A 47 -41.48 -34.22 -14.58
N SER A 48 -40.46 -34.61 -15.36
CA SER A 48 -40.40 -34.35 -16.81
C SER A 48 -41.45 -35.17 -17.59
N ASN A 49 -41.77 -36.38 -17.13
CA ASN A 49 -42.84 -37.19 -17.74
C ASN A 49 -44.23 -36.67 -17.36
N ALA A 50 -44.41 -36.13 -16.15
CA ALA A 50 -45.63 -35.40 -15.78
C ALA A 50 -45.79 -34.10 -16.59
N ALA A 51 -44.70 -33.36 -16.84
CA ALA A 51 -44.71 -32.18 -17.70
C ALA A 51 -45.00 -32.50 -19.18
N LYS A 52 -44.56 -33.68 -19.68
CA LYS A 52 -44.94 -34.18 -21.01
C LYS A 52 -46.42 -34.54 -21.13
N GLN A 53 -47.07 -34.97 -20.05
CA GLN A 53 -48.52 -35.22 -20.04
C GLN A 53 -49.36 -33.93 -20.00
N THR A 54 -48.83 -32.83 -19.46
CA THR A 54 -49.48 -31.50 -19.52
C THR A 54 -49.26 -30.73 -20.83
N ALA A 55 -48.42 -31.24 -21.75
CA ALA A 55 -48.20 -30.64 -23.07
C ALA A 55 -49.19 -31.11 -24.15
N VAL A 56 -50.24 -31.87 -23.79
CA VAL A 56 -51.26 -32.37 -24.73
C VAL A 56 -52.41 -31.35 -24.87
N GLY A 57 -52.10 -30.08 -25.12
CA GLY A 57 -53.11 -29.03 -25.13
C GLY A 57 -52.75 -27.73 -25.84
N LEU A 58 -51.87 -27.76 -26.84
CA LEU A 58 -51.59 -26.58 -27.67
C LEU A 58 -51.92 -26.89 -29.13
N ASN A 59 -52.90 -26.16 -29.67
CA ASN A 59 -53.29 -26.23 -31.08
C ASN A 59 -52.08 -25.80 -31.95
N PRO A 60 -51.80 -26.44 -33.10
CA PRO A 60 -50.69 -26.09 -34.00
C PRO A 60 -50.55 -24.59 -34.31
N GLN A 61 -51.65 -23.84 -34.33
CA GLN A 61 -51.64 -22.38 -34.49
C GLN A 61 -51.00 -21.65 -33.29
N GLN A 62 -51.23 -22.10 -32.07
CA GLN A 62 -50.64 -21.51 -30.85
C GLN A 62 -49.13 -21.76 -30.78
N HIS A 63 -48.68 -22.93 -31.24
CA HIS A 63 -47.25 -23.25 -31.33
C HIS A 63 -46.51 -22.32 -32.32
N ALA A 64 -47.15 -21.99 -33.45
CA ALA A 64 -46.59 -21.06 -34.43
C ALA A 64 -46.47 -19.62 -33.88
N VAL A 65 -47.48 -19.15 -33.15
CA VAL A 65 -47.46 -17.83 -32.50
C VAL A 65 -46.35 -17.77 -31.44
N MET A 66 -46.24 -18.79 -30.60
CA MET A 66 -45.21 -18.87 -29.57
C MET A 66 -43.80 -18.89 -30.16
N LYS A 67 -43.58 -19.68 -31.23
CA LYS A 67 -42.29 -19.71 -31.95
C LYS A 67 -41.93 -18.34 -32.53
N LYS A 68 -42.92 -17.64 -33.12
CA LYS A 68 -42.72 -16.29 -33.67
C LYS A 68 -42.39 -15.28 -32.58
N GLN A 69 -43.06 -15.37 -31.43
CA GLN A 69 -42.82 -14.50 -30.28
C GLN A 69 -41.42 -14.75 -29.68
N LEU A 70 -40.99 -16.00 -29.57
CA LEU A 70 -39.65 -16.37 -29.11
C LEU A 70 -38.57 -15.80 -30.05
N GLN A 71 -38.77 -15.90 -31.36
CA GLN A 71 -37.83 -15.35 -32.35
C GLN A 71 -37.75 -13.82 -32.26
N MET A 72 -38.88 -13.13 -32.07
CA MET A 72 -38.89 -11.67 -31.86
C MET A 72 -38.17 -11.26 -30.56
N ALA A 73 -38.38 -12.01 -29.47
CA ALA A 73 -37.71 -11.75 -28.20
C ALA A 73 -36.18 -11.91 -28.33
N TYR A 74 -35.72 -12.93 -29.06
CA TYR A 74 -34.31 -13.14 -29.34
C TYR A 74 -33.71 -11.99 -30.17
N ALA A 75 -34.38 -11.58 -31.25
CA ALA A 75 -33.93 -10.47 -32.09
C ALA A 75 -33.84 -9.16 -31.28
N LYS A 76 -34.87 -8.86 -30.48
CA LYS A 76 -34.88 -7.67 -29.61
C LYS A 76 -33.74 -7.71 -28.58
N GLY A 77 -33.49 -8.87 -27.96
CA GLY A 77 -32.39 -9.03 -27.02
C GLY A 77 -31.01 -8.80 -27.66
N ALA A 78 -30.82 -9.27 -28.90
CA ALA A 78 -29.61 -9.03 -29.66
C ALA A 78 -29.41 -7.54 -29.99
N ASP A 79 -30.47 -6.84 -30.37
CA ASP A 79 -30.43 -5.40 -30.64
C ASP A 79 -30.16 -4.58 -29.37
N ASP A 80 -30.81 -4.93 -28.26
CA ASP A 80 -30.60 -4.27 -26.98
C ASP A 80 -29.18 -4.47 -26.47
N TYR A 81 -28.60 -5.67 -26.66
CA TYR A 81 -27.19 -5.91 -26.35
C TYR A 81 -26.26 -5.06 -27.21
N ARG A 82 -26.47 -4.99 -28.53
CA ARG A 82 -25.67 -4.14 -29.43
C ARG A 82 -25.74 -2.66 -29.04
N LYS A 83 -26.91 -2.17 -28.65
CA LYS A 83 -27.08 -0.79 -28.18
C LYS A 83 -26.32 -0.55 -26.87
N LYS A 84 -26.39 -1.48 -25.92
CA LYS A 84 -25.63 -1.37 -24.66
C LYS A 84 -24.12 -1.28 -24.93
N VAL A 85 -23.59 -2.18 -25.75
CA VAL A 85 -22.17 -2.17 -26.13
C VAL A 85 -21.78 -0.86 -26.84
N ALA A 86 -22.65 -0.34 -27.71
CA ALA A 86 -22.38 0.93 -28.39
C ALA A 86 -22.36 2.14 -27.42
N VAL A 87 -23.23 2.16 -26.42
CA VAL A 87 -23.28 3.20 -25.38
C VAL A 87 -22.06 3.10 -24.46
N GLU A 88 -21.69 1.89 -24.02
CA GLU A 88 -20.50 1.67 -23.20
C GLU A 88 -19.23 2.12 -23.93
N LEU A 89 -19.08 1.77 -25.21
CA LEU A 89 -17.95 2.20 -26.03
C LEU A 89 -17.91 3.73 -26.23
N GLN A 90 -19.08 4.38 -26.33
CA GLN A 90 -19.15 5.84 -26.38
C GLN A 90 -18.78 6.48 -25.04
N GLN A 91 -19.19 5.90 -23.91
CA GLN A 91 -18.81 6.36 -22.57
C GLN A 91 -17.31 6.21 -22.33
N GLU A 92 -16.70 5.08 -22.71
CA GLU A 92 -15.24 4.88 -22.60
C GLU A 92 -14.47 5.90 -23.45
N LYS A 93 -14.94 6.18 -24.68
CA LYS A 93 -14.33 7.21 -25.54
C LYS A 93 -14.45 8.60 -24.92
N GLN A 94 -15.59 8.94 -24.32
CA GLN A 94 -15.77 10.22 -23.63
C GLN A 94 -14.91 10.33 -22.37
N ALA A 95 -14.76 9.25 -21.60
CA ALA A 95 -13.86 9.18 -20.46
C ALA A 95 -12.38 9.34 -20.87
N ALA A 96 -11.98 8.77 -22.01
CA ALA A 96 -10.63 8.91 -22.56
C ALA A 96 -10.33 10.34 -23.06
N ILE A 97 -11.36 11.10 -23.49
CA ILE A 97 -11.20 12.51 -23.91
C ILE A 97 -11.13 13.45 -22.70
N GLY A 98 -11.78 13.10 -21.58
CA GLY A 98 -11.77 13.87 -20.33
C GLY A 98 -10.62 13.53 -19.38
N ALA A 99 -9.88 12.46 -19.64
CA ALA A 99 -8.71 12.09 -18.83
C ALA A 99 -7.57 13.08 -19.10
N PRO A 100 -7.02 13.77 -18.06
CA PRO A 100 -5.85 14.61 -18.25
C PRO A 100 -4.72 13.74 -18.81
N SER A 101 -3.99 14.28 -19.78
CA SER A 101 -2.87 13.53 -20.37
C SER A 101 -1.90 13.11 -19.27
N LEU A 102 -1.20 11.99 -19.45
CA LEU A 102 -0.19 11.52 -18.48
C LEU A 102 0.83 12.62 -18.12
N ALA A 103 1.13 13.50 -19.08
CA ALA A 103 1.98 14.68 -18.86
C ALA A 103 1.34 15.73 -17.94
N GLN A 104 0.05 16.04 -18.10
CA GLN A 104 -0.68 16.94 -17.20
C GLN A 104 -0.82 16.33 -15.80
N GLN A 105 -1.08 15.03 -15.70
CA GLN A 105 -1.15 14.34 -14.41
C GLN A 105 0.21 14.36 -13.69
N ALA A 106 1.31 14.16 -14.41
CA ALA A 106 2.66 14.26 -13.86
C ALA A 106 2.99 15.69 -13.40
N GLN A 107 2.57 16.71 -14.13
CA GLN A 107 2.75 18.12 -13.72
C GLN A 107 1.96 18.44 -12.45
N LEU A 108 0.69 18.03 -12.39
CA LEU A 108 -0.14 18.22 -11.19
C LEU A 108 0.42 17.49 -9.97
N ALA A 109 0.95 16.27 -10.17
CA ALA A 109 1.60 15.51 -9.11
C ALA A 109 2.85 16.21 -8.56
N LYS A 110 3.71 16.75 -9.45
CA LYS A 110 4.90 17.52 -9.03
C LYS A 110 4.52 18.78 -8.26
N GLU A 111 3.51 19.52 -8.73
CA GLU A 111 3.07 20.74 -8.06
C GLU A 111 2.48 20.45 -6.67
N GLN A 112 1.79 19.32 -6.52
CA GLN A 112 1.31 18.84 -5.22
C GLN A 112 2.46 18.43 -4.31
N GLU A 113 3.45 17.70 -4.82
CA GLU A 113 4.65 17.32 -4.08
C GLU A 113 5.41 18.54 -3.55
N GLU A 114 5.65 19.54 -4.39
CA GLU A 114 6.32 20.78 -3.99
C GLU A 114 5.55 21.53 -2.88
N ARG A 115 4.22 21.59 -2.99
CA ARG A 115 3.38 22.22 -1.97
C ARG A 115 3.41 21.49 -0.63
N GLU A 116 3.37 20.17 -0.63
CA GLU A 116 3.46 19.40 0.62
C GLU A 116 4.86 19.46 1.22
N ASN A 117 5.91 19.43 0.40
CA ASN A 117 7.29 19.60 0.87
C ASN A 117 7.48 20.94 1.61
N GLN A 118 6.97 22.04 1.05
CA GLN A 118 7.01 23.35 1.72
C GLN A 118 6.27 23.35 3.07
N ARG A 119 5.13 22.65 3.17
CA ARG A 119 4.39 22.53 4.45
C ARG A 119 5.18 21.74 5.48
N VAL A 120 5.80 20.64 5.07
CA VAL A 120 6.63 19.82 5.96
C VAL A 120 7.82 20.62 6.45
N GLU A 121 8.51 21.37 5.58
CA GLU A 121 9.62 22.23 5.98
C GLU A 121 9.20 23.29 7.01
N GLN A 122 8.08 23.97 6.78
CA GLN A 122 7.52 24.95 7.72
C GLN A 122 7.22 24.30 9.08
N LEU A 123 6.59 23.12 9.06
CA LEU A 123 6.27 22.37 10.27
C LEU A 123 7.54 21.94 11.01
N VAL A 124 8.58 21.50 10.30
CA VAL A 124 9.88 21.13 10.89
C VAL A 124 10.53 22.34 11.56
N VAL A 125 10.51 23.51 10.92
CA VAL A 125 11.02 24.76 11.51
C VAL A 125 10.23 25.12 12.77
N GLU A 126 8.90 25.03 12.72
CA GLU A 126 8.05 25.32 13.87
C GLU A 126 8.29 24.35 15.03
N ILE A 127 8.40 23.05 14.74
CA ILE A 127 8.74 22.02 15.72
C ILE A 127 10.12 22.28 16.30
N ASN A 128 11.12 22.63 15.48
CA ASN A 128 12.46 22.94 15.97
C ASN A 128 12.49 24.20 16.83
N LYS A 129 11.65 25.20 16.56
CA LYS A 129 11.49 26.38 17.43
C LYS A 129 10.81 26.02 18.75
N LYS A 130 9.80 25.15 18.72
CA LYS A 130 9.05 24.69 19.91
C LYS A 130 9.86 23.73 20.78
N LYS A 131 10.73 22.93 20.18
CA LYS A 131 11.66 22.08 20.90
C LYS A 131 12.75 22.97 21.51
N PHE A 132 12.72 23.12 22.82
CA PHE A 132 13.83 23.72 23.56
C PHE A 132 15.08 22.87 23.33
N ARG A 133 16.01 23.37 22.52
CA ARG A 133 17.36 22.81 22.43
C ARG A 133 18.18 23.51 23.51
N ALA A 134 18.41 22.80 24.62
CA ALA A 134 19.31 23.30 25.65
C ALA A 134 20.64 23.68 24.98
N PRO A 135 21.17 24.90 25.20
CA PRO A 135 22.48 25.27 24.70
C PRO A 135 23.47 24.21 25.17
N LEU A 136 24.10 23.51 24.22
CA LEU A 136 25.22 22.64 24.54
C LEU A 136 26.31 23.59 25.04
N ARG A 137 26.45 23.67 26.36
CA ARG A 137 27.55 24.39 26.98
C ARG A 137 28.81 23.65 26.53
N ASP A 138 29.72 24.37 25.88
CA ASP A 138 31.03 23.83 25.59
C ASP A 138 31.63 23.32 26.90
N VAL A 139 32.16 22.10 26.83
CA VAL A 139 32.83 21.47 27.97
C VAL A 139 34.00 22.37 28.34
N GLN A 140 33.89 23.01 29.50
CA GLN A 140 34.90 23.93 29.99
C GLN A 140 36.25 23.21 30.09
N CYS A 141 37.32 23.89 29.69
CA CYS A 141 38.69 23.35 29.65
C CYS A 141 38.94 22.23 28.60
N SER A 142 38.16 22.16 27.52
CA SER A 142 38.39 21.22 26.43
C SER A 142 39.79 21.32 25.78
N PRO A 143 40.36 22.51 25.48
CA PRO A 143 41.66 22.55 24.82
C PRO A 143 42.81 22.12 25.75
N GLU A 144 42.76 22.46 27.05
CA GLU A 144 43.74 22.03 28.04
C GLU A 144 43.65 20.52 28.28
N ARG A 145 42.43 19.96 28.27
CA ARG A 145 42.21 18.52 28.36
C ARG A 145 42.81 17.78 27.17
N GLU A 146 42.57 18.28 25.95
CA GLU A 146 43.11 17.67 24.73
C GLU A 146 44.63 17.75 24.68
N ALA A 147 45.23 18.89 25.03
CA ALA A 147 46.67 19.04 25.12
C ALA A 147 47.30 18.08 26.14
N CYS A 148 46.64 17.87 27.29
CA CYS A 148 47.10 16.93 28.32
C CYS A 148 47.06 15.48 27.80
N LEU A 149 45.97 15.09 27.15
CA LEU A 149 45.83 13.77 26.53
C LEU A 149 46.82 13.55 25.39
N GLN A 150 47.08 14.57 24.57
CA GLN A 150 48.09 14.52 23.51
C GLN A 150 49.49 14.35 24.10
N CYS A 151 49.84 15.11 25.14
CA CYS A 151 51.15 14.96 25.78
C CYS A 151 51.37 13.55 26.34
N TYR A 152 50.35 12.96 26.98
CA TYR A 152 50.45 11.58 27.46
C TYR A 152 50.54 10.54 26.33
N ARG A 153 49.91 10.79 25.18
CA ARG A 153 50.04 9.93 24.00
C ARG A 153 51.44 10.01 23.39
N ASP A 154 52.04 11.19 23.37
CA ASP A 154 53.35 11.43 22.77
C ASP A 154 54.50 10.99 23.69
N LYS A 155 54.35 11.14 25.01
CA LYS A 155 55.39 10.88 26.02
C LYS A 155 55.03 9.72 26.95
N GLN A 156 54.71 8.56 26.36
CA GLN A 156 54.33 7.35 27.11
C GLN A 156 55.44 6.84 28.05
N SER A 157 56.70 7.08 27.72
CA SER A 157 57.86 6.65 28.52
C SER A 157 58.15 7.56 29.72
N ASP A 158 57.68 8.81 29.70
CA ASP A 158 57.98 9.78 30.75
C ASP A 158 56.85 10.80 30.92
N VAL A 159 55.86 10.37 31.70
CA VAL A 159 54.62 11.07 32.04
C VAL A 159 54.88 12.39 32.78
N LEU A 160 56.02 12.52 33.47
CA LEU A 160 56.37 13.70 34.25
C LEU A 160 56.67 14.92 33.38
N LYS A 161 57.04 14.72 32.11
CA LYS A 161 57.22 15.81 31.14
C LYS A 161 55.92 16.52 30.77
N CYS A 162 54.77 15.93 31.10
CA CYS A 162 53.45 16.51 30.86
C CYS A 162 52.90 17.31 32.04
N LYS A 163 53.70 17.49 33.11
CA LYS A 163 53.31 18.23 34.31
C LYS A 163 52.75 19.61 33.99
N GLU A 164 53.43 20.40 33.16
CA GLU A 164 53.00 21.77 32.85
C GLU A 164 51.62 21.83 32.17
N VAL A 165 51.33 20.84 31.31
CA VAL A 165 50.05 20.73 30.59
C VAL A 165 48.95 20.21 31.52
N ALA A 166 49.28 19.27 32.40
CA ALA A 166 48.37 18.79 33.43
C ALA A 166 48.03 19.89 34.45
N ASP A 167 49.03 20.68 34.88
CA ASP A 167 48.83 21.83 35.78
C ASP A 167 47.99 22.92 35.11
N ALA A 168 48.15 23.14 33.80
CA ALA A 168 47.29 24.04 33.04
C ALA A 168 45.81 23.59 33.04
N PHE A 169 45.55 22.30 32.84
CA PHE A 169 44.20 21.74 32.94
C PHE A 169 43.60 21.90 34.34
N VAL A 170 44.38 21.63 35.40
CA VAL A 170 43.94 21.80 36.79
C VAL A 170 43.65 23.27 37.11
N ARG A 171 44.48 24.21 36.63
CA ARG A 171 44.24 25.66 36.80
C ARG A 171 42.93 26.07 36.13
N CYS A 172 42.69 25.63 34.90
CA CYS A 172 41.43 25.91 34.20
C CYS A 172 40.22 25.33 34.95
N ALA A 173 40.32 24.09 35.42
CA ALA A 173 39.25 23.45 36.18
C ALA A 173 38.91 24.23 37.46
N ARG A 174 39.93 24.65 38.23
CA ARG A 174 39.76 25.46 39.45
C ARG A 174 39.09 26.80 39.16
N GLN A 175 39.59 27.54 38.18
CA GLN A 175 39.01 28.83 37.80
C GLN A 175 37.54 28.70 37.38
N ASN A 176 37.19 27.64 36.66
CA ASN A 176 35.81 27.43 36.23
C ASN A 176 34.89 26.93 37.36
N THR A 177 35.40 26.12 38.30
CA THR A 177 34.65 25.78 39.51
C THR A 177 34.42 26.98 40.42
N GLU A 178 35.42 27.86 40.58
CA GLU A 178 35.30 29.08 41.38
C GLU A 178 34.31 30.06 40.76
N LYS A 179 34.35 30.27 39.44
CA LYS A 179 33.37 31.08 38.71
C LYS A 179 31.95 30.53 38.85
N PHE A 180 31.78 29.20 38.71
CA PHE A 180 30.47 28.57 38.82
C PHE A 180 29.88 28.66 40.23
N ILE A 181 30.72 28.61 41.27
CA ILE A 181 30.26 28.73 42.67
C ILE A 181 30.02 30.20 43.06
N GLY A 182 30.79 31.15 42.52
CA GLY A 182 30.67 32.58 42.84
C GLY A 182 29.59 33.35 42.07
N GLU A 183 29.01 32.78 41.02
CA GLU A 183 27.90 33.37 40.24
C GLU A 183 26.50 32.88 40.68
N ASN A 184 26.41 32.05 41.74
CA ASN A 184 25.14 31.69 42.41
C ASN A 184 24.93 32.51 43.68
#